data_AF-D0GLH6-F1
#
_entry.id   AF-D0GLH6-F1
#
_cell.length_a   1.000
_cell.length_b   1.000
_cell.length_c   1.000
_cell.angle_alpha   90.00
_cell.angle_beta   90.00
_cell.angle_gamma   90.00
#
_symmetry.space_group_name_H-M   'P 1'
#
loop_
_entity.id
_entity.type
_entity.pdbx_description
1 polymer ?
#
loop_
_entity_poly.entity_id
_entity_poly.type
_entity_poly.pdbx_seq_one_letter_code
_entity_poly.pdbx_strand_id
1 'polypeptide(L)'
;MILLKYILIVERTIKTKISYHFSMKYDDKYLNANNFDYNNRRKNLKIPRLIYNMSKVKRIYSEVNSSIYHYQEIHGKIPLWVLVEKLNFGIISHFFYCLILKDQNAIVKEIFEDYKEEYNYNKKSILNPA
;
A
#
# COMPACT_ATOMS: atom_id res chain seq x y z
N MET A 1 -2.82 -25.75 3.01
CA MET A 1 -3.00 -24.28 3.15
C MET A 1 -2.82 -23.58 1.81
N ILE A 2 -3.81 -23.69 0.92
CA ILE A 2 -3.75 -23.02 -0.39
C ILE A 2 -4.26 -21.57 -0.31
N LEU A 3 -5.27 -21.31 0.53
CA LEU A 3 -5.87 -19.99 0.70
C LEU A 3 -4.88 -18.95 1.26
N LEU A 4 -4.18 -19.26 2.36
CA LEU A 4 -3.23 -18.31 2.96
C LEU A 4 -2.12 -17.92 1.97
N LYS A 5 -1.62 -18.89 1.18
CA LYS A 5 -0.60 -18.62 0.16
C LYS A 5 -1.06 -17.52 -0.81
N TYR A 6 -2.29 -17.63 -1.32
CA TYR A 6 -2.82 -16.62 -2.24
C TYR A 6 -3.11 -15.28 -1.56
N ILE A 7 -3.58 -15.28 -0.31
CA ILE A 7 -3.76 -14.04 0.47
C ILE A 7 -2.41 -13.30 0.61
N LEU A 8 -1.32 -14.01 0.89
CA LEU A 8 0.01 -13.41 1.02
C LEU A 8 0.55 -12.87 -0.31
N ILE A 9 0.26 -13.53 -1.43
CA ILE A 9 0.62 -13.03 -2.77
C ILE A 9 -0.12 -11.72 -3.04
N VAL A 10 -1.45 -11.69 -2.82
CA VAL A 10 -2.27 -10.49 -3.00
C VAL A 10 -1.79 -9.36 -2.07
N GLU A 11 -1.52 -9.66 -0.79
CA GLU A 11 -0.99 -8.68 0.16
C GLU A 11 0.33 -8.07 -0.33
N ARG A 12 1.26 -8.88 -0.84
CA ARG A 12 2.54 -8.41 -1.37
C ARG A 12 2.32 -7.50 -2.58
N THR A 13 1.49 -7.90 -3.53
CA THR A 13 1.19 -7.08 -4.73
C THR A 13 0.61 -5.73 -4.33
N ILE A 14 -0.39 -5.72 -3.43
CA ILE A 14 -1.02 -4.49 -2.96
C ILE A 14 0.00 -3.58 -2.26
N LYS A 15 0.86 -4.13 -1.39
CA LYS A 15 1.93 -3.36 -0.71
C LYS A 15 2.86 -2.68 -1.69
N THR A 16 3.33 -3.41 -2.70
CA THR A 16 4.26 -2.89 -3.71
C THR A 16 3.62 -1.76 -4.54
N LYS A 17 2.39 -1.94 -5.00
CA LYS A 17 1.71 -0.92 -5.81
C LYS A 17 1.38 0.33 -4.99
N ILE A 18 0.91 0.16 -3.75
CA ILE A 18 0.65 1.29 -2.86
C ILE A 18 1.93 2.07 -2.57
N SER A 19 3.02 1.39 -2.21
CA SER A 19 4.27 2.08 -1.90
C SER A 19 4.79 2.84 -3.11
N TYR A 20 4.85 2.20 -4.28
CA TYR A 20 5.30 2.85 -5.52
C TYR A 20 4.50 4.12 -5.85
N HIS A 21 3.18 4.02 -5.97
CA HIS A 21 2.33 5.16 -6.34
C HIS A 21 2.39 6.30 -5.33
N PHE A 22 2.37 5.95 -4.04
CA PHE A 22 2.38 6.95 -2.99
C PHE A 22 3.75 7.64 -2.91
N SER A 23 4.85 6.88 -2.95
CA SER A 23 6.21 7.42 -2.94
C SER A 23 6.46 8.32 -4.15
N MET A 24 6.05 7.90 -5.34
CA MET A 24 6.20 8.66 -6.58
C MET A 24 5.49 10.03 -6.51
N LYS A 25 4.29 10.07 -5.90
CA LYS A 25 3.48 11.29 -5.87
C LYS A 25 3.79 12.21 -4.69
N TYR A 26 4.12 11.64 -3.53
CA TYR A 26 4.22 12.37 -2.27
C TYR A 26 5.62 12.35 -1.66
N ASP A 27 6.63 11.85 -2.38
CA ASP A 27 8.03 11.76 -1.94
C ASP A 27 8.12 11.12 -0.54
N ASP A 28 7.54 9.93 -0.37
CA ASP A 28 7.58 9.17 0.89
C ASP A 28 7.07 9.93 2.14
N LYS A 29 6.27 11.00 1.98
CA LYS A 29 5.69 11.75 3.11
C LYS A 29 4.42 11.06 3.62
N TYR A 30 4.52 9.78 3.97
CA TYR A 30 3.40 8.92 4.37
C TYR A 30 2.86 9.19 5.78
N LEU A 31 3.55 10.01 6.58
CA LEU A 31 3.08 10.48 7.88
C LEU A 31 2.40 11.86 7.82
N ASN A 32 2.33 12.48 6.64
CA ASN A 32 1.66 13.77 6.46
C ASN A 32 0.17 13.55 6.14
N ALA A 33 -0.71 13.95 7.04
CA ALA A 33 -2.16 13.81 6.88
C ALA A 33 -2.70 14.51 5.63
N ASN A 34 -2.05 15.59 5.17
CA ASN A 34 -2.50 16.34 4.00
C ASN A 34 -2.33 15.57 2.68
N ASN A 35 -1.55 14.49 2.68
CA ASN A 35 -1.38 13.62 1.51
C ASN A 35 -2.49 12.54 1.40
N PHE A 36 -3.46 12.57 2.31
CA PHE A 36 -4.61 11.67 2.35
C PHE A 36 -5.92 12.43 2.11
N ASP A 37 -7.02 11.70 1.96
CA ASP A 37 -8.34 12.27 1.68
C ASP A 37 -8.97 12.88 2.95
N TYR A 38 -8.51 14.08 3.31
CA TYR A 38 -8.97 14.81 4.49
C TYR A 38 -10.35 15.48 4.29
N ASN A 39 -10.76 15.68 3.03
CA ASN A 39 -12.05 16.27 2.67
C ASN A 39 -13.22 15.31 2.94
N ASN A 40 -12.97 14.00 2.86
CA ASN A 40 -13.96 13.00 3.22
C ASN A 40 -14.06 12.84 4.75
N ARG A 41 -15.17 13.26 5.35
CA ARG A 41 -15.41 13.17 6.81
C ARG A 41 -15.15 11.78 7.40
N ARG A 42 -15.52 10.70 6.70
CA ARG A 42 -15.36 9.33 7.20
C ARG A 42 -13.90 8.89 7.19
N LYS A 43 -13.11 9.35 6.22
CA LYS A 43 -11.67 9.04 6.12
C LYS A 43 -10.87 9.92 7.07
N ASN A 44 -11.22 11.21 7.17
CA ASN A 44 -10.60 12.17 8.09
C ASN A 44 -10.50 11.64 9.52
N LEU A 45 -11.59 11.10 10.06
CA LEU A 45 -11.60 10.53 11.42
C LEU A 45 -10.64 9.33 11.61
N LYS A 46 -10.23 8.67 10.53
CA LYS A 46 -9.39 7.47 10.57
C LYS A 46 -7.93 7.72 10.21
N ILE A 47 -7.63 8.77 9.44
CA ILE A 47 -6.27 9.16 9.04
C ILE A 47 -5.32 9.30 10.25
N PRO A 48 -5.69 9.98 11.36
CA PRO A 48 -4.81 10.08 12.52
C PRO A 48 -4.42 8.71 13.10
N ARG A 49 -5.37 7.76 13.11
CA ARG A 49 -5.11 6.40 13.60
C ARG A 49 -4.19 5.63 12.66
N LEU A 50 -4.31 5.82 11.35
CA LEU A 50 -3.38 5.27 10.37
C LEU A 50 -1.96 5.77 10.62
N ILE A 51 -1.78 7.09 10.69
CA ILE A 51 -0.48 7.73 10.91
C ILE A 51 0.13 7.25 12.22
N TYR A 52 -0.65 7.20 13.30
CA TYR A 52 -0.18 6.66 14.58
C TYR A 52 0.35 5.22 14.45
N ASN A 53 -0.41 4.33 13.79
CA ASN A 53 -0.01 2.94 13.62
C ASN A 53 1.26 2.82 12.77
N MET A 54 1.38 3.59 11.69
CA MET A 54 2.58 3.61 10.84
C MET A 54 3.80 4.15 11.59
N SER A 55 3.64 5.24 12.34
CA SER A 55 4.70 5.80 13.19
C SER A 55 5.16 4.80 14.25
N LYS A 56 4.22 4.05 14.85
CA LYS A 56 4.54 2.99 15.80
C LYS A 56 5.39 1.90 15.15
N VAL A 57 5.01 1.42 13.95
CA VAL A 57 5.79 0.42 13.22
C VAL A 57 7.17 0.99 12.86
N LYS A 58 7.23 2.19 12.30
CA LYS A 58 8.49 2.88 11.98
C LYS A 58 9.41 2.88 13.19
N ARG A 59 8.93 3.33 14.35
CA ARG A 59 9.71 3.40 15.59
C ARG A 59 10.23 2.03 16.02
N ILE A 60 9.36 1.02 16.11
CA ILE A 60 9.74 -0.34 16.53
C ILE A 60 10.88 -0.89 15.68
N TYR A 61 10.80 -0.74 14.35
CA TYR A 61 11.83 -1.28 13.46
C TYR A 61 13.06 -0.38 13.30
N SER A 62 12.98 0.87 13.75
CA SER A 62 14.14 1.77 13.81
C SER A 62 14.97 1.56 15.07
N GLU A 63 14.40 1.03 16.15
CA GLU A 63 15.10 0.77 17.42
C GLU A 63 15.76 -0.62 17.46
N VAL A 64 15.27 -1.55 16.63
CA VAL A 64 15.85 -2.88 16.47
C VAL A 64 16.92 -2.82 15.38
N ASN A 65 18.08 -3.47 15.58
CA ASN A 65 19.14 -3.72 14.59
C ASN A 65 18.61 -4.47 13.35
N SER A 66 17.75 -3.80 12.60
CA SER A 66 17.02 -4.30 11.45
C SER A 66 17.48 -3.54 10.22
N SER A 67 17.13 -4.03 9.04
CA SER A 67 17.41 -3.31 7.78
C SER A 67 16.88 -1.87 7.81
N ILE A 68 15.80 -1.59 8.54
CA ILE A 68 15.22 -0.24 8.69
C ILE A 68 16.13 0.68 9.52
N TYR A 69 16.79 0.16 10.55
CA TYR A 69 17.76 0.93 11.33
C TYR A 69 18.91 1.43 10.45
N HIS A 70 19.44 0.54 9.60
CA HIS A 70 20.49 0.90 8.64
C HIS A 70 20.05 2.00 7.65
N TYR A 71 18.83 1.91 7.10
CA TYR A 71 18.29 2.95 6.23
C TYR A 71 18.11 4.29 6.96
N GLN A 72 17.67 4.27 8.21
CA GLN A 72 17.47 5.49 8.99
C GLN A 72 18.80 6.16 9.34
N GLU A 73 19.81 5.39 9.76
CA GLU A 73 21.14 5.91 10.11
C GLU A 73 21.86 6.51 8.90
N ILE A 74 21.72 5.91 7.71
CA ILE A 74 22.44 6.35 6.50
C ILE A 74 21.72 7.46 5.74
N HIS A 75 20.41 7.34 5.57
CA HIS A 75 19.63 8.24 4.69
C HIS A 75 18.75 9.23 5.46
N GLY A 76 18.65 9.13 6.80
CA GLY A 76 17.81 9.99 7.63
C GLY A 76 16.30 9.86 7.39
N LYS A 77 15.89 9.03 6.42
CA LYS A 77 14.50 8.82 5.98
C LYS A 77 14.31 7.35 5.63
N ILE A 78 13.18 6.80 6.05
CA ILE A 78 12.80 5.42 5.73
C ILE A 78 11.86 5.49 4.53
N PRO A 79 12.22 4.92 3.36
CA PRO A 79 11.34 4.86 2.21
C PRO A 79 10.08 4.04 2.52
N LEU A 80 8.94 4.39 1.92
CA LEU A 80 7.68 3.70 2.17
C LEU A 80 7.75 2.23 1.76
N TRP A 81 8.42 1.91 0.64
CA TRP A 81 8.57 0.53 0.17
C TRP A 81 9.31 -0.37 1.17
N VAL A 82 10.22 0.19 1.99
CA VAL A 82 10.87 -0.54 3.08
C VAL A 82 9.91 -0.72 4.26
N LEU A 83 9.12 0.32 4.58
CA LEU A 83 8.19 0.28 5.71
C LEU A 83 7.02 -0.68 5.47
N VAL A 84 6.44 -0.70 4.26
CA VAL A 84 5.27 -1.56 3.93
C VAL A 84 5.55 -3.04 4.13
N GLU A 85 6.81 -3.48 4.00
CA GLU A 85 7.23 -4.86 4.29
C GLU A 85 6.99 -5.26 5.75
N LYS A 86 6.94 -4.28 6.67
CA LYS A 86 6.67 -4.50 8.09
C LYS A 86 5.24 -4.20 8.50
N LEU A 87 4.43 -3.66 7.59
CA LEU A 87 3.01 -3.43 7.84
C LEU A 87 2.24 -4.73 7.66
N ASN A 88 1.24 -4.96 8.50
CA ASN A 88 0.31 -6.06 8.31
C ASN A 88 -0.80 -5.69 7.31
N PHE A 89 -1.52 -6.70 6.84
CA PHE A 89 -2.64 -6.53 5.91
C PHE A 89 -3.67 -5.49 6.37
N GLY A 90 -4.01 -5.47 7.67
CA GLY A 90 -4.97 -4.53 8.23
C GLY A 90 -4.53 -3.07 8.11
N ILE A 91 -3.26 -2.77 8.38
CA ILE A 91 -2.71 -1.42 8.24
C ILE A 91 -2.66 -1.02 6.76
N ILE A 92 -2.29 -1.93 5.86
CA ILE A 92 -2.24 -1.65 4.42
C ILE A 92 -3.64 -1.42 3.83
N SER A 93 -4.62 -2.22 4.22
CA SER A 93 -6.03 -2.02 3.84
C SER A 93 -6.53 -0.66 4.35
N HIS A 94 -6.19 -0.31 5.58
CA HIS A 94 -6.52 0.99 6.14
C HIS A 94 -5.81 2.15 5.42
N PHE A 95 -4.54 1.94 5.04
CA PHE A 95 -3.76 2.88 4.24
C PHE A 95 -4.46 3.16 2.91
N PHE A 96 -4.79 2.11 2.16
CA PHE A 96 -5.50 2.21 0.90
C PHE A 96 -6.83 2.95 1.05
N TYR A 97 -7.61 2.64 2.08
CA TYR A 97 -8.89 3.31 2.37
C TYR A 97 -8.74 4.84 2.55
N CYS A 98 -7.65 5.29 3.20
CA CYS A 98 -7.42 6.70 3.50
C CYS A 98 -6.90 7.51 2.29
N LEU A 99 -6.45 6.85 1.23
CA LEU A 99 -5.96 7.53 0.03
C LEU A 99 -7.03 8.39 -0.66
N ILE A 100 -6.56 9.37 -1.42
CA ILE A 100 -7.39 10.16 -2.34
C ILE A 100 -7.95 9.22 -3.41
N LEU A 101 -9.22 9.40 -3.78
CA LEU A 101 -9.92 8.53 -4.72
C LEU A 101 -9.16 8.37 -6.06
N LYS A 102 -8.54 9.44 -6.56
CA LYS A 102 -7.71 9.39 -7.76
C LYS A 102 -6.53 8.42 -7.63
N ASP A 103 -5.90 8.37 -6.46
CA ASP A 103 -4.76 7.50 -6.21
C ASP A 103 -5.20 6.04 -6.04
N GLN A 104 -6.34 5.83 -5.36
CA GLN A 104 -6.97 4.51 -5.28
C GLN A 104 -7.25 3.95 -6.68
N ASN A 105 -7.86 4.76 -7.54
CA ASN A 105 -8.20 4.37 -8.90
C ASN A 105 -6.96 4.07 -9.75
N ALA A 106 -5.89 4.85 -9.60
CA ALA A 106 -4.62 4.60 -10.31
C ALA A 106 -4.02 3.24 -9.92
N ILE A 107 -3.96 2.95 -8.62
CA ILE A 107 -3.44 1.68 -8.09
C ILE A 107 -4.30 0.50 -8.55
N VAL A 108 -5.63 0.61 -8.45
CA VAL A 108 -6.57 -0.46 -8.85
C VAL A 108 -6.48 -0.73 -10.34
N LYS A 109 -6.36 0.33 -11.15
CA LYS A 109 -6.23 0.21 -12.60
C LYS A 109 -4.97 -0.58 -12.97
N GLU A 110 -3.83 -0.25 -12.38
CA GLU A 110 -2.58 -0.97 -12.65
C GLU A 110 -2.65 -2.44 -12.21
N ILE A 111 -3.20 -2.73 -11.02
CA ILE A 111 -3.39 -4.11 -10.56
C ILE A 111 -4.29 -4.89 -11.53
N PHE A 112 -5.34 -4.26 -12.05
CA PHE A 112 -6.24 -4.88 -13.01
C PHE A 112 -5.55 -5.14 -14.36
N GLU A 113 -4.71 -4.21 -14.82
CA GLU A 113 -3.92 -4.36 -16.05
C GLU A 113 -2.90 -5.50 -15.91
N ASP A 114 -2.13 -5.54 -14.82
CA ASP A 114 -1.19 -6.63 -14.52
C ASP A 114 -1.90 -8.00 -14.52
N TYR A 115 -3.05 -8.09 -13.83
CA TYR A 115 -3.85 -9.31 -13.76
C TYR A 115 -4.35 -9.74 -15.14
N LYS A 116 -4.77 -8.77 -15.96
CA LYS A 116 -5.29 -9.03 -17.30
C LYS A 116 -4.21 -9.58 -18.23
N GLU A 117 -2.99 -9.07 -18.13
CA GLU A 117 -1.82 -9.53 -18.88
C GLU A 117 -1.38 -10.92 -18.43
N GLU A 118 -1.24 -11.14 -17.11
CA GLU A 118 -0.80 -12.42 -16.54
C GLU A 118 -1.72 -13.59 -16.92
N TYR A 119 -3.03 -13.35 -16.93
CA TYR A 119 -4.03 -14.39 -17.21
C TYR A 119 -4.63 -14.33 -18.62
N ASN A 120 -4.09 -13.49 -19.52
CA ASN A 120 -4.60 -13.30 -20.88
C ASN A 120 -6.14 -13.08 -20.91
N TYR A 121 -6.68 -12.32 -19.96
CA TYR A 121 -8.13 -12.15 -19.75
C TYR A 121 -8.86 -11.44 -20.93
N ASN A 122 -8.15 -11.11 -22.01
CA ASN A 122 -8.71 -10.62 -23.27
C ASN A 122 -9.10 -11.70 -24.30
N LYS A 123 -8.93 -13.00 -24.01
CA LYS A 123 -9.22 -14.08 -24.99
C LYS A 123 -10.17 -15.15 -24.46
N LYS A 124 -11.36 -14.73 -24.01
CA LYS A 124 -12.58 -15.58 -23.99
C LYS A 124 -13.85 -14.72 -23.98
N SER A 125 -14.05 -13.96 -25.05
CA SER A 125 -15.38 -13.85 -25.66
C SER A 125 -15.74 -15.19 -26.31
N ILE A 126 -15.93 -16.22 -25.49
CA ILE A 126 -16.66 -17.44 -25.86
C ILE A 126 -17.47 -17.82 -24.62
N LEU A 127 -18.36 -16.91 -24.20
CA LEU A 127 -19.67 -17.36 -23.79
C LEU A 127 -20.49 -17.27 -25.08
N ASN A 128 -20.68 -18.42 -25.74
CA ASN A 128 -21.60 -18.53 -26.86
C ASN A 128 -22.94 -17.90 -26.44
N PRO A 129 -23.48 -16.93 -27.20
CA PRO A 129 -24.91 -16.70 -27.24
C PRO A 129 -25.49 -17.64 -28.30
N ALA A 130 -25.87 -18.85 -27.89
CA ALA A 130 -26.84 -19.74 -28.53
C ALA A 130 -26.94 -21.03 -27.72
#